data_AF-A0A369Z3H0-F1
#
_entry.id   AF-A0A369Z3H0-F1
#
_cell.length_a   1.000
_cell.length_b   1.000
_cell.length_c   1.000
_cell.angle_alpha   90.00
_cell.angle_beta   90.00
_cell.angle_gamma   90.00
#
_symmetry.space_group_name_H-M   'P 1'
#
loop_
_entity.id
_entity.type
_entity.pdbx_description
1 polymer ?
#
loop_
_entity_poly.entity_id
_entity_poly.type
_entity_poly.pdbx_seq_one_letter_code
_entity_poly.pdbx_strand_id
1 'polypeptide(L)'
;MATFNKILNPVYSTISGFTMNSDGSMNVTYAIGTGTEEAEQITEFRPLVTEYKYLDSTQAHAIMFAPLTQGDIGKSFQDLMLNRIYSYMKEQGMIEV
;
A
#
# COMPACT_ATOMS: atom_id res chain seq x y z
N MET A 1 1.78 -15.31 32.28
CA MET A 1 1.23 -15.75 30.98
C MET A 1 0.44 -14.60 30.39
N ALA A 2 0.54 -14.35 29.09
CA ALA A 2 -0.35 -13.40 28.42
C ALA A 2 -1.72 -14.07 28.22
N THR A 3 -2.79 -13.36 28.53
CA THR A 3 -4.16 -13.76 28.17
C THR A 3 -4.46 -13.14 26.81
N PHE A 4 -4.80 -13.96 25.81
CA PHE A 4 -5.12 -13.51 24.47
C PHE A 4 -6.63 -13.45 24.29
N ASN A 5 -7.12 -12.34 23.73
CA ASN A 5 -8.53 -12.16 23.37
C ASN A 5 -8.66 -12.16 21.84
N LYS A 6 -9.64 -12.88 21.31
CA LYS A 6 -9.89 -12.95 19.87
C LYS A 6 -10.66 -11.71 19.40
N ILE A 7 -10.17 -11.07 18.35
CA ILE A 7 -10.88 -10.02 17.61
C ILE A 7 -11.37 -10.65 16.29
N LEU A 8 -12.62 -10.40 15.91
CA LEU A 8 -13.28 -10.99 14.72
C LEU A 8 -13.53 -9.96 13.61
N ASN A 9 -12.81 -8.85 13.63
CA ASN A 9 -12.95 -7.81 12.63
C ASN A 9 -12.17 -8.20 11.37
N PRO A 10 -12.69 -7.93 10.17
CA PRO A 10 -11.93 -8.03 8.94
C PRO A 10 -10.67 -7.17 9.00
N VAL A 11 -9.60 -7.68 8.38
CA VAL A 11 -8.30 -7.01 8.29
C VAL A 11 -8.07 -6.63 6.84
N TYR A 12 -7.61 -5.41 6.62
CA TYR A 12 -7.32 -4.83 5.32
C TYR A 12 -5.89 -4.29 5.30
N SER A 13 -5.29 -4.22 4.12
CA SER A 13 -3.96 -3.66 3.94
C SER A 13 -3.97 -2.58 2.86
N THR A 14 -3.08 -1.59 2.97
CA THR A 14 -3.02 -0.46 2.05
C THR A 14 -1.63 0.19 2.01
N ILE A 15 -1.32 0.87 0.92
CA ILE A 15 -0.24 1.85 0.87
C ILE A 15 -0.85 3.22 1.19
N SER A 16 -0.51 3.78 2.35
CA SER A 16 -1.05 5.06 2.80
C SER A 16 -0.22 6.26 2.35
N GLY A 17 0.99 6.02 1.87
CA GLY A 17 1.86 7.09 1.37
C GLY A 17 3.17 6.58 0.77
N PHE A 18 3.85 7.46 0.06
CA PHE A 18 5.21 7.24 -0.42
C PHE A 18 5.96 8.56 -0.52
N THR A 19 7.29 8.48 -0.52
CA THR A 19 8.18 9.61 -0.78
C THR A 19 9.32 9.16 -1.70
N MET A 20 9.62 9.97 -2.70
CA MET A 20 10.78 9.77 -3.58
C MET A 20 11.99 10.48 -2.97
N ASN A 21 13.11 9.77 -2.90
CA ASN A 21 14.37 10.29 -2.41
C ASN A 21 15.19 10.87 -3.58
N SER A 22 16.17 11.71 -3.26
CA SER A 22 17.02 12.37 -4.27
C SER A 22 17.93 11.42 -5.04
N ASP A 23 18.22 10.24 -4.48
CA ASP A 23 18.97 9.16 -5.12
C ASP A 23 18.10 8.29 -6.04
N GLY A 24 16.82 8.63 -6.19
CA GLY A 24 15.85 7.89 -7.00
C GLY A 24 15.21 6.69 -6.28
N SER A 25 15.58 6.41 -5.03
CA SER A 25 14.91 5.41 -4.20
C SER A 25 13.56 5.91 -3.68
N MET A 26 12.77 5.02 -3.09
CA MET A 26 11.43 5.35 -2.57
C MET A 26 11.21 4.77 -1.17
N ASN A 27 10.67 5.59 -0.27
CA ASN A 27 10.12 5.10 0.99
C ASN A 27 8.60 4.98 0.88
N VAL A 28 8.05 3.87 1.33
CA VAL A 28 6.63 3.54 1.23
C VAL A 28 6.07 3.28 2.62
N THR A 29 4.92 3.86 2.92
CA THR A 29 4.17 3.60 4.15
C THR A 29 3.11 2.55 3.87
N TYR A 30 3.33 1.33 4.36
CA TYR A 30 2.39 0.22 4.30
C TYR A 30 1.64 0.11 5.63
N ALA A 31 0.33 -0.09 5.59
CA ALA A 31 -0.48 -0.24 6.79
C ALA A 31 -1.38 -1.47 6.71
N ILE A 32 -1.51 -2.17 7.83
CA ILE A 32 -2.48 -3.23 8.06
C ILE A 32 -3.42 -2.74 9.15
N GLY A 33 -4.72 -2.85 8.93
CA GLY A 33 -5.72 -2.28 9.83
C GLY A 33 -7.08 -2.91 9.70
N THR A 34 -8.03 -2.39 10.47
CA THR A 34 -9.45 -2.72 10.34
C THR A 34 -10.18 -1.58 9.66
N GLY A 35 -11.33 -1.83 9.05
CA GLY A 35 -12.20 -0.80 8.50
C GLY A 35 -13.65 -1.25 8.51
N THR A 36 -14.54 -0.33 8.19
CA THR A 36 -15.96 -0.62 7.96
C THR A 36 -16.15 -0.87 6.47
N GLU A 37 -16.79 -1.97 6.10
CA GLU A 37 -17.09 -2.29 4.71
C GLU A 37 -18.53 -1.88 4.39
N GLU A 38 -18.68 -0.89 3.50
CA GLU A 38 -19.97 -0.39 3.03
C GLU A 38 -19.96 -0.34 1.50
N ALA A 39 -20.91 -1.05 0.86
CA ALA A 39 -21.04 -1.09 -0.60
C ALA A 39 -19.71 -1.37 -1.34
N GLU A 40 -18.97 -2.40 -0.90
CA GLU A 40 -17.67 -2.83 -1.45
C GLU A 40 -16.53 -1.80 -1.29
N GLN A 41 -16.73 -0.76 -0.45
CA GLN A 41 -15.71 0.22 -0.11
C GLN A 41 -15.35 0.14 1.36
N ILE A 42 -14.06 0.32 1.65
CA ILE A 42 -13.56 0.40 3.02
C ILE A 42 -13.60 1.85 3.48
N THR A 43 -14.45 2.13 4.46
CA THR A 43 -14.55 3.40 5.16
C THR A 43 -13.92 3.27 6.56
N GLU A 44 -13.59 4.41 7.16
CA GLU A 44 -13.02 4.48 8.53
C GLU A 44 -11.82 3.54 8.77
N PHE A 45 -10.88 3.45 7.82
CA PHE A 45 -9.69 2.62 8.01
C PHE A 45 -8.89 3.05 9.25
N ARG A 46 -8.65 2.10 10.15
CA ARG A 46 -7.88 2.27 11.39
C ARG A 46 -6.65 1.36 11.35
N PRO A 47 -5.45 1.92 11.16
CA PRO A 47 -4.22 1.12 11.12
C PRO A 47 -3.97 0.48 12.50
N LEU A 48 -3.68 -0.82 12.48
CA LEU A 48 -3.19 -1.59 13.63
C LEU A 48 -1.67 -1.66 13.63
N VAL A 49 -1.08 -1.81 12.44
CA VAL A 49 0.35 -1.85 12.20
C VAL A 49 0.67 -0.92 11.03
N THR A 50 1.78 -0.20 11.14
CA THR A 50 2.33 0.59 10.05
C THR A 50 3.80 0.23 9.89
N GLU A 51 4.18 -0.10 8.66
CA GLU A 51 5.53 -0.50 8.28
C GLU A 51 6.08 0.49 7.25
N TYR A 52 7.35 0.82 7.40
CA TYR A 52 8.08 1.62 6.44
C TYR A 52 8.93 0.70 5.58
N LYS A 53 8.66 0.69 4.28
CA LYS A 53 9.34 -0.17 3.32
C LYS A 53 10.21 0.71 2.43
N TYR A 54 11.47 0.30 2.30
CA TYR A 54 12.40 0.93 1.39
C TYR A 54 12.41 0.17 0.07
N LEU A 55 12.32 0.90 -1.03
CA LEU A 55 12.52 0.41 -2.38
C LEU A 55 13.75 1.10 -2.96
N ASP A 56 14.69 0.31 -3.47
CA ASP A 56 15.87 0.86 -4.13
C ASP A 56 15.51 1.59 -5.43
N SER A 57 16.49 2.29 -6.01
CA SER A 57 16.27 3.08 -7.23
C SER A 57 15.85 2.25 -8.43
N THR A 58 16.22 0.97 -8.52
CA THR A 58 15.81 0.08 -9.61
C THR A 58 14.35 -0.32 -9.46
N GLN A 59 13.93 -0.67 -8.24
CA GLN A 59 12.55 -1.00 -7.91
C GLN A 59 11.63 0.20 -8.11
N ALA A 60 12.02 1.38 -7.58
CA ALA A 60 11.29 2.63 -7.75
C ALA A 60 11.16 3.02 -9.24
N HIS A 61 12.22 2.83 -10.03
CA HIS A 61 12.19 3.06 -11.47
C HIS A 61 11.20 2.12 -12.18
N ALA A 62 11.20 0.83 -11.85
CA ALA A 62 10.26 -0.14 -12.43
C ALA A 62 8.79 0.27 -12.19
N ILE A 63 8.47 0.75 -10.98
CA ILE A 63 7.13 1.24 -10.63
C ILE A 63 6.78 2.51 -11.40
N MET A 64 7.69 3.49 -11.41
CA MET A 64 7.44 4.81 -12.00
C MET A 64 7.25 4.75 -13.51
N PHE A 65 8.01 3.88 -14.19
CA PHE A 65 8.00 3.75 -15.65
C PHE A 65 7.17 2.56 -16.16
N ALA A 66 6.41 1.90 -15.28
CA ALA A 66 5.44 0.90 -15.70
C ALA A 66 4.47 1.50 -16.74
N PRO A 67 4.04 0.72 -17.75
CA PRO A 67 3.09 1.20 -18.75
C PRO A 67 1.76 1.58 -18.11
N LEU A 68 1.11 2.62 -18.63
CA LEU A 68 -0.24 2.98 -18.19
C LEU A 68 -1.24 1.93 -18.66
N THR A 69 -2.22 1.63 -17.80
CA THR A 69 -3.33 0.73 -18.07
C THR A 69 -4.63 1.53 -18.21
N GLN A 70 -5.70 0.90 -18.71
CA GLN A 70 -7.01 1.56 -18.79
C GLN A 70 -7.53 2.02 -17.41
N GLY A 71 -7.21 1.27 -16.35
CA GLY A 71 -7.58 1.62 -14.97
C GLY A 71 -6.81 2.80 -14.38
N ASP A 72 -5.82 3.33 -15.09
CA ASP A 72 -5.02 4.49 -14.66
C ASP A 72 -5.60 5.82 -15.16
N ILE A 73 -6.46 5.78 -16.18
CA ILE A 73 -6.99 6.96 -16.83
C ILE A 73 -7.86 7.75 -15.85
N GLY A 74 -7.59 9.06 -15.73
CA GLY A 74 -8.35 9.97 -14.87
C GLY A 74 -7.93 9.98 -13.40
N LYS A 75 -6.97 9.12 -12.99
CA LYS A 75 -6.40 9.16 -11.64
C LYS A 75 -5.39 10.29 -11.50
N SER A 76 -5.29 10.84 -10.29
CA SER A 76 -4.19 11.73 -9.96
C SER A 76 -2.86 10.97 -10.01
N PHE A 77 -1.74 11.68 -10.19
CA PHE A 77 -0.41 11.05 -10.13
C PHE A 77 -0.20 10.30 -8.80
N GLN A 78 -0.68 10.86 -7.69
CA GLN A 78 -0.58 10.24 -6.38
C GLN A 78 -1.35 8.92 -6.32
N ASP A 79 -2.62 8.91 -6.74
CA ASP A 79 -3.45 7.69 -6.72
C ASP A 79 -2.92 6.63 -7.68
N LEU A 80 -2.42 7.05 -8.85
CA LEU A 80 -1.73 6.17 -9.79
C LEU A 80 -0.53 5.49 -9.12
N MET A 81 0.33 6.27 -8.48
CA MET A 81 1.54 5.75 -7.84
C MET A 81 1.22 4.83 -6.67
N LEU A 82 0.27 5.19 -5.80
CA LEU A 82 -0.14 4.33 -4.69
C LEU A 82 -0.61 2.96 -5.19
N ASN A 83 -1.42 2.94 -6.25
CA ASN A 83 -1.89 1.68 -6.87
C ASN A 83 -0.73 0.87 -7.46
N ARG A 84 0.20 1.52 -8.18
CA ARG A 84 1.36 0.84 -8.78
C ARG A 84 2.29 0.26 -7.73
N ILE A 85 2.55 1.01 -6.66
CA ILE A 85 3.36 0.56 -5.53
C ILE A 85 2.72 -0.65 -4.87
N TYR A 86 1.41 -0.58 -4.58
CA TYR A 86 0.67 -1.69 -3.99
C TYR A 86 0.78 -2.96 -4.86
N SER A 87 0.48 -2.85 -6.16
CA SER A 87 0.55 -3.98 -7.09
C SER A 87 1.96 -4.56 -7.18
N TYR A 88 2.99 -3.72 -7.34
CA TYR A 88 4.38 -4.17 -7.40
C TYR A 88 4.78 -4.91 -6.11
N MET A 89 4.54 -4.30 -4.94
CA MET A 89 4.91 -4.88 -3.66
C MET A 89 4.16 -6.19 -3.38
N LYS A 90 2.89 -6.28 -3.79
CA LYS A 90 2.12 -7.51 -3.73
C LYS A 90 2.74 -8.62 -4.59
N GLU A 91 3.05 -8.31 -5.85
CA GLU A 91 3.64 -9.28 -6.79
C GLU A 91 5.03 -9.77 -6.32
N GLN A 92 5.79 -8.92 -5.65
CA GLN A 92 7.08 -9.27 -5.08
C GLN A 92 7.01 -9.91 -3.68
N GLY A 93 5.82 -10.09 -3.11
CA GLY A 93 5.64 -10.68 -1.77
C GLY A 93 6.20 -9.81 -0.63
N MET A 94 6.25 -8.48 -0.81
CA MET A 94 6.78 -7.53 0.18
C MET A 94 5.74 -7.07 1.22
N ILE A 95 4.46 -7.32 0.93
CA ILE A 95 3.30 -6.95 1.75
C ILE A 95 2.34 -8.13 1.86
N GLU A 96 1.56 -8.15 2.93
CA GLU A 96 0.49 -9.12 3.17
C GLU A 96 -0.80 -8.72 2.43
N VAL A 97 -1.48 -9.71 1.85
CA VAL A 97 -2.69 -9.58 1.03
C VAL A 97 -3.79 -10.53 1.44
#